data_AF-A0AA48H3J1-F1
#
_entry.id   AF-A0AA48H3J1-F1
#
_cell.length_a   1.000
_cell.length_b   1.000
_cell.length_c   1.000
_cell.angle_alpha   90.00
_cell.angle_beta   90.00
_cell.angle_gamma   90.00
#
_symmetry.space_group_name_H-M   'P 1'
#
loop_
_entity.id
_entity.type
_entity.pdbx_description
1 polymer ?
#
loop_
_entity_poly.entity_id
_entity_poly.type
_entity_poly.pdbx_seq_one_letter_code
_entity_poly.pdbx_strand_id
1 'polypeptide(L)'
;MNIPGHYQRFHRTHLRFALVMLAVALLAGISFQESGRKVLISPEVPAGAHLEFLLTLALVHGHAVLVGVLLPLAFSWMLHLSSALGARPVSQRVLGWTTGLYLPGAVLTVILMLLKGYHLVLGVRHGTHDFALLNERFMFGNHFLRAGAYGLAHGLMGLGLGVLGVALWRNLGERQA
;
A
#
# COMPACT_ATOMS: atom_id res chain seq x y z
N MET A 1 28.54 15.77 -1.90
CA MET A 1 27.42 16.70 -2.22
C MET A 1 26.62 16.93 -0.94
N ASN A 2 26.37 18.20 -0.58
CA ASN A 2 25.52 18.51 0.57
C ASN A 2 24.05 18.31 0.22
N ILE A 3 23.42 17.27 0.77
CA ILE A 3 21.99 16.98 0.58
C ILE A 3 21.17 18.05 1.33
N PRO A 4 20.20 18.73 0.68
CA PRO A 4 19.36 19.72 1.35
C PRO A 4 18.66 19.18 2.60
N GLY A 5 18.52 19.98 3.66
CA GLY A 5 17.95 19.53 4.93
C GLY A 5 16.51 18.98 4.82
N HIS A 6 15.70 19.50 3.88
CA HIS A 6 14.35 18.97 3.64
C HIS A 6 14.35 17.59 2.99
N TYR A 7 15.39 17.21 2.25
CA TYR A 7 15.54 15.85 1.71
C TYR A 7 15.85 14.86 2.82
N GLN A 8 16.70 15.24 3.76
CA GLN A 8 17.02 14.41 4.91
C GLN A 8 15.76 14.12 5.75
N ARG A 9 14.90 15.13 5.96
CA ARG A 9 13.61 14.93 6.63
C ARG A 9 12.71 13.97 5.86
N PHE A 10 12.53 14.18 4.56
CA PHE A 10 11.72 13.31 3.71
C PHE A 10 12.22 11.85 3.75
N HIS A 11 13.53 11.65 3.62
CA HIS A 11 14.18 10.35 3.67
C HIS A 11 13.97 9.65 5.01
N ARG A 12 14.20 10.34 6.13
CA ARG A 12 13.98 9.79 7.47
C ARG A 12 12.52 9.38 7.67
N THR A 13 11.57 10.19 7.21
CA THR A 13 10.14 9.85 7.31
C THR A 13 9.79 8.61 6.50
N HIS A 14 10.20 8.54 5.24
CA HIS A 14 9.89 7.41 4.36
C HIS A 14 10.60 6.13 4.80
N LEU A 15 11.83 6.22 5.30
CA LEU A 15 12.55 5.08 5.85
C LEU A 15 11.89 4.55 7.12
N ARG A 16 11.53 5.43 8.06
CA ARG A 16 10.80 5.03 9.29
C ARG A 16 9.46 4.39 8.94
N PHE A 17 8.73 4.99 7.99
CA PHE A 17 7.49 4.43 7.50
C PHE A 17 7.70 3.04 6.88
N ALA A 18 8.68 2.87 6.01
CA ALA A 18 9.01 1.60 5.39
C ALA A 18 9.39 0.52 6.41
N LEU A 19 10.15 0.87 7.47
CA LEU A 19 10.49 -0.06 8.55
C LEU A 19 9.25 -0.51 9.32
N VAL A 20 8.35 0.42 9.66
CA VAL A 20 7.07 0.09 10.33
C VAL A 20 6.21 -0.79 9.42
N MET A 21 6.06 -0.41 8.14
CA MET A 21 5.28 -1.17 7.18
C MET A 21 5.90 -2.53 6.86
N LEU A 22 7.22 -2.69 6.95
CA LEU A 22 7.88 -3.97 6.84
C LEU A 22 7.48 -4.89 7.99
N ALA A 23 7.46 -4.39 9.22
CA ALA A 23 6.95 -5.15 10.35
C ALA A 23 5.47 -5.54 10.15
N VAL A 24 4.63 -4.61 9.70
CA VAL A 24 3.22 -4.89 9.37
C VAL A 24 3.10 -5.96 8.27
N ALA A 25 3.91 -5.87 7.21
CA ALA A 25 3.91 -6.83 6.11
C ALA A 25 4.34 -8.23 6.58
N LEU A 26 5.37 -8.32 7.41
CA LEU A 26 5.81 -9.60 8.01
C LEU A 26 4.71 -10.19 8.89
N LEU A 27 4.08 -9.40 9.75
CA LEU A 27 2.95 -9.83 10.58
C LEU A 27 1.76 -10.29 9.73
N ALA A 28 1.46 -9.59 8.63
CA ALA A 28 0.43 -10.00 7.68
C ALA A 28 0.78 -11.33 6.99
N GLY A 29 2.06 -11.52 6.63
CA GLY A 29 2.56 -12.76 6.05
C GLY A 29 2.44 -13.96 7.01
N ILE A 30 2.82 -13.77 8.27
CA ILE A 30 2.66 -14.80 9.32
C ILE A 30 1.17 -15.09 9.55
N SER A 31 0.35 -14.04 9.68
CA SER A 31 -1.11 -14.17 9.85
C SER A 31 -1.75 -14.94 8.70
N PHE A 32 -1.29 -14.71 7.47
CA PHE A 32 -1.70 -15.46 6.28
C PHE A 32 -1.33 -16.94 6.39
N GLN A 33 -0.06 -17.25 6.68
CA GLN A 33 0.38 -18.64 6.80
C GLN A 33 -0.40 -19.40 7.88
N GLU A 34 -0.61 -18.78 9.03
CA GLU A 34 -1.37 -19.37 10.13
C GLU A 34 -2.87 -19.50 9.83
N SER A 35 -3.46 -18.51 9.16
CA SER A 35 -4.87 -18.56 8.75
C SER A 35 -5.10 -19.62 7.68
N GLY A 36 -4.20 -19.71 6.69
CA GLY A 36 -4.25 -20.70 5.62
C GLY A 36 -4.14 -22.14 6.14
N ARG A 37 -3.28 -22.39 7.13
CA ARG A 37 -3.17 -23.72 7.77
C ARG A 37 -4.42 -24.11 8.57
N LYS A 38 -5.10 -23.13 9.18
CA LYS A 38 -6.23 -23.34 10.11
C LYS A 38 -7.60 -23.31 9.46
N VAL A 39 -7.72 -22.83 8.22
CA VAL A 39 -8.92 -23.10 7.42
C VAL A 39 -8.87 -24.57 7.05
N LEU A 40 -9.34 -25.40 7.97
CA LEU A 40 -9.60 -26.81 7.75
C LEU A 40 -10.46 -26.88 6.49
N ILE A 41 -9.91 -27.50 5.46
CA ILE A 41 -10.59 -27.83 4.23
C ILE A 41 -11.77 -28.72 4.65
N SER A 42 -12.95 -28.13 4.84
CA SER A 42 -14.15 -28.95 4.81
C SER A 42 -14.13 -29.59 3.42
N PRO A 43 -14.27 -30.93 3.29
CA PRO A 43 -14.31 -31.59 1.99
C PRO A 43 -15.41 -31.03 1.07
N GLU A 44 -16.32 -30.23 1.62
CA GLU A 44 -17.40 -29.53 0.94
C GLU A 44 -16.98 -28.21 0.28
N VAL A 45 -15.79 -27.66 0.57
CA VAL A 45 -15.32 -26.40 -0.04
C VAL A 45 -14.72 -26.70 -1.42
N PRO A 46 -15.24 -26.10 -2.52
CA PRO A 46 -14.64 -26.26 -3.83
C PRO A 46 -13.18 -25.80 -3.85
N ALA A 47 -12.30 -26.53 -4.55
CA ALA A 47 -10.87 -26.21 -4.61
C ALA A 47 -10.58 -24.77 -5.08
N GLY A 48 -11.42 -24.22 -5.98
CA GLY A 48 -11.32 -22.83 -6.45
C GLY A 48 -11.58 -21.79 -5.35
N ALA A 49 -12.52 -22.07 -4.44
CA ALA A 49 -12.84 -21.21 -3.30
C ALA A 49 -11.68 -21.13 -2.29
N HIS A 50 -10.99 -22.25 -2.07
CA HIS A 50 -9.79 -22.28 -1.23
C HIS A 50 -8.63 -21.47 -1.84
N LEU A 51 -8.45 -21.53 -3.16
CA LEU A 51 -7.43 -20.74 -3.85
C LEU A 51 -7.73 -19.24 -3.76
N GLU A 52 -8.98 -18.82 -4.02
CA GLU A 52 -9.40 -17.41 -3.95
C GLU A 52 -9.20 -16.82 -2.54
N PHE A 53 -9.50 -17.63 -1.52
CA PHE A 53 -9.22 -17.32 -0.12
C PHE A 53 -7.73 -17.06 0.14
N LEU A 54 -6.86 -17.99 -0.25
CA LEU A 54 -5.41 -17.87 -0.03
C LEU A 54 -4.83 -16.67 -0.80
N LEU A 55 -5.26 -16.47 -2.04
CA LEU A 55 -4.83 -15.36 -2.87
C LEU A 55 -5.19 -14.01 -2.23
N THR A 56 -6.39 -13.87 -1.66
CA THR A 56 -6.80 -12.59 -1.08
C THR A 56 -5.93 -12.18 0.10
N LEU A 57 -5.56 -13.11 1.00
CA LEU A 57 -4.68 -12.79 2.12
C LEU A 57 -3.21 -12.61 1.68
N ALA A 58 -2.73 -13.43 0.74
CA ALA A 58 -1.40 -13.28 0.18
C ALA A 58 -1.22 -11.92 -0.52
N LEU A 59 -2.27 -11.42 -1.20
CA LEU A 59 -2.28 -10.10 -1.81
C LEU A 59 -2.08 -8.97 -0.80
N VAL A 60 -2.61 -9.09 0.43
CA VAL A 60 -2.40 -8.09 1.48
C VAL A 60 -0.93 -7.98 1.85
N HIS A 61 -0.24 -9.12 2.04
CA HIS A 61 1.19 -9.14 2.31
C HIS A 61 1.98 -8.48 1.17
N GLY A 62 1.73 -8.92 -0.08
CA GLY A 62 2.42 -8.36 -1.25
C GLY A 62 2.21 -6.86 -1.42
N HIS A 63 0.98 -6.37 -1.21
CA HIS A 63 0.68 -4.95 -1.29
C HIS A 63 1.33 -4.17 -0.14
N ALA A 64 1.29 -4.67 1.09
CA ALA A 64 1.94 -4.02 2.22
C ALA A 64 3.45 -3.86 1.99
N VAL A 65 4.12 -4.86 1.39
CA VAL A 65 5.52 -4.75 0.96
C VAL A 65 5.66 -3.71 -0.15
N LEU A 66 4.86 -3.78 -1.21
CA LEU A 66 5.02 -2.90 -2.37
C LEU A 66 4.74 -1.43 -2.03
N VAL A 67 3.56 -1.11 -1.52
CA VAL A 67 3.14 0.28 -1.27
C VAL A 67 3.63 0.82 0.08
N GLY A 68 3.87 -0.07 1.05
CA GLY A 68 4.33 0.31 2.38
C GLY A 68 5.84 0.38 2.50
N VAL A 69 6.60 -0.40 1.72
CA VAL A 69 8.06 -0.53 1.87
C VAL A 69 8.78 -0.10 0.60
N LEU A 70 8.55 -0.80 -0.52
CA LEU A 70 9.36 -0.62 -1.73
C LEU A 70 9.18 0.75 -2.38
N LEU A 71 7.94 1.21 -2.54
CA LEU A 71 7.67 2.52 -3.15
C LEU A 71 8.19 3.70 -2.31
N PRO A 72 8.00 3.76 -0.98
CA PRO A 72 8.64 4.79 -0.15
C PRO A 72 10.17 4.83 -0.24
N LEU A 73 10.81 3.65 -0.31
CA LEU A 73 12.25 3.55 -0.52
C LEU A 73 12.64 4.02 -1.93
N ALA A 74 11.84 3.67 -2.95
CA ALA A 74 12.05 4.11 -4.32
C ALA A 74 11.96 5.64 -4.43
N PHE A 75 11.01 6.31 -3.76
CA PHE A 75 10.93 7.79 -3.75
C PHE A 75 12.18 8.42 -3.16
N SER A 76 12.64 7.85 -2.04
CA SER A 76 13.86 8.27 -1.37
C SER A 76 15.08 8.12 -2.26
N TRP A 77 15.18 6.99 -2.96
CA TRP A 77 16.26 6.71 -3.91
C TRP A 77 16.21 7.62 -5.14
N MET A 78 15.03 7.83 -5.71
CA MET A 78 14.81 8.72 -6.86
C MET A 78 15.26 10.16 -6.58
N LEU A 79 14.97 10.69 -5.37
CA LEU A 79 15.45 12.02 -4.98
C LEU A 79 16.98 12.07 -4.84
N HIS A 80 17.58 11.00 -4.32
CA HIS A 80 19.04 10.91 -4.22
C HIS A 80 19.68 10.86 -5.61
N LEU A 81 19.14 10.02 -6.50
CA LEU A 81 19.59 9.90 -7.88
C LEU A 81 19.42 11.22 -8.64
N SER A 82 18.27 11.90 -8.51
CA SER A 82 18.05 13.21 -9.13
C SER A 82 19.10 14.22 -8.68
N SER A 83 19.43 14.25 -7.38
CA SER A 83 20.48 15.13 -6.85
C SER A 83 21.86 14.76 -7.38
N ALA A 84 22.18 13.47 -7.47
CA ALA A 84 23.47 13.00 -7.99
C ALA A 84 23.65 13.33 -9.48
N LEU A 85 22.54 13.39 -10.24
CA LEU A 85 22.51 13.80 -11.64
C LEU A 85 22.55 15.32 -11.86
N GLY A 86 22.66 16.12 -10.79
CA GLY A 86 22.70 17.59 -10.88
C GLY A 86 21.35 18.22 -11.25
N ALA A 87 20.24 17.51 -11.04
CA ALA A 87 18.90 18.05 -11.27
C ALA A 87 18.59 19.17 -10.29
N ARG A 88 17.70 20.08 -10.68
CA ARG A 88 17.19 21.11 -9.77
C ARG A 88 16.54 20.47 -8.52
N PRO A 89 16.70 21.04 -7.31
CA PRO A 89 16.13 20.43 -6.12
C PRO A 89 14.61 20.54 -6.13
N VAL A 90 13.92 19.41 -5.94
CA VAL A 90 12.50 19.34 -5.59
C VAL A 90 12.22 20.19 -4.35
N SER A 91 11.18 21.02 -4.40
CA SER A 91 10.84 21.94 -3.32
C SER A 91 10.28 21.21 -2.08
N GLN A 92 10.46 21.80 -0.90
CA GLN A 92 9.90 21.26 0.35
C GLN A 92 8.38 21.10 0.28
N ARG A 93 7.67 22.00 -0.40
CA ARG A 93 6.21 21.94 -0.53
C ARG A 93 5.77 20.69 -1.29
N VAL A 94 6.43 20.35 -2.40
CA VAL A 94 6.16 19.14 -3.18
C VAL A 94 6.38 17.90 -2.32
N LEU A 95 7.52 17.81 -1.64
CA LEU A 95 7.81 16.68 -0.74
C LEU A 95 6.80 16.56 0.40
N GLY A 96 6.32 17.69 0.92
CA GLY A 96 5.25 17.75 1.92
C GLY A 96 3.93 17.17 1.40
N TRP A 97 3.50 17.59 0.21
CA TRP A 97 2.30 17.05 -0.45
C TRP A 97 2.43 15.55 -0.73
N THR A 98 3.54 15.11 -1.30
CA THR A 98 3.80 13.70 -1.55
C THR A 98 3.70 12.89 -0.25
N THR A 99 4.36 13.33 0.82
CA THR A 99 4.31 12.64 2.11
C THR A 99 2.90 12.61 2.69
N GLY A 100 2.22 13.77 2.70
CA GLY A 100 0.91 13.94 3.32
C GLY A 100 -0.23 13.26 2.56
N LEU A 101 -0.07 12.97 1.27
CA LEU A 101 -1.04 12.23 0.47
C LEU A 101 -0.70 10.74 0.41
N TYR A 102 0.55 10.41 0.09
CA TYR A 102 0.94 9.04 -0.20
C TYR A 102 0.88 8.14 1.05
N LEU A 103 1.50 8.56 2.16
CA LEU A 103 1.60 7.67 3.33
C LEU A 103 0.22 7.36 3.94
N PRO A 104 -0.69 8.33 4.14
CA PRO A 104 -2.05 8.02 4.59
C PRO A 104 -2.82 7.15 3.60
N GLY A 105 -2.67 7.38 2.28
CA GLY A 105 -3.28 6.55 1.25
C GLY A 105 -2.79 5.10 1.29
N ALA A 106 -1.49 4.89 1.49
CA ALA A 106 -0.88 3.57 1.62
C ALA A 106 -1.36 2.83 2.88
N VAL A 107 -1.40 3.52 4.02
CA VAL A 107 -1.95 2.97 5.27
C VAL A 107 -3.41 2.59 5.12
N LEU A 108 -4.23 3.50 4.56
CA LEU A 108 -5.65 3.25 4.35
C LEU A 108 -5.87 2.05 3.41
N THR A 109 -5.07 1.94 2.35
CA THR A 109 -5.11 0.81 1.42
C THR A 109 -4.85 -0.51 2.14
N VAL A 110 -3.78 -0.59 2.93
CA VAL A 110 -3.44 -1.81 3.68
C VAL A 110 -4.51 -2.14 4.73
N ILE A 111 -5.05 -1.15 5.43
CA ILE A 111 -6.16 -1.35 6.37
C ILE A 111 -7.39 -1.92 5.65
N LEU A 112 -7.81 -1.32 4.53
CA LEU A 112 -8.97 -1.79 3.76
C LEU A 112 -8.77 -3.21 3.24
N MET A 113 -7.56 -3.53 2.78
CA MET A 113 -7.20 -4.88 2.35
C MET A 113 -7.24 -5.88 3.49
N LEU A 114 -6.73 -5.53 4.67
CA LEU A 114 -6.83 -6.36 5.88
C LEU A 114 -8.29 -6.59 6.28
N LEU A 115 -9.10 -5.52 6.33
CA LEU A 115 -10.52 -5.62 6.67
C LEU A 115 -11.27 -6.52 5.68
N LYS A 116 -11.03 -6.36 4.37
CA LYS A 116 -11.62 -7.22 3.35
C LYS A 116 -11.15 -8.67 3.50
N GLY A 117 -9.84 -8.88 3.68
CA GLY A 117 -9.26 -10.22 3.87
C GLY A 117 -9.87 -10.94 5.08
N TYR A 118 -9.91 -10.29 6.24
CA TYR A 118 -10.52 -10.86 7.45
C TYR A 118 -12.03 -11.05 7.35
N HIS A 119 -12.75 -10.15 6.68
CA HIS A 119 -14.18 -10.34 6.39
C HIS A 119 -14.43 -11.64 5.63
N LEU A 120 -13.61 -11.95 4.62
CA LEU A 120 -13.69 -13.23 3.90
C LEU A 120 -13.32 -14.41 4.80
N VAL A 121 -12.25 -14.31 5.59
CA VAL A 121 -11.83 -15.38 6.53
C VAL A 121 -12.94 -15.72 7.51
N LEU A 122 -13.54 -14.71 8.12
CA LEU A 122 -14.62 -14.90 9.07
C LEU A 122 -15.85 -15.47 8.37
N GLY A 123 -16.21 -14.98 7.19
CA GLY A 123 -17.32 -15.52 6.40
C GLY A 123 -17.18 -17.02 6.12
N VAL A 124 -16.01 -17.45 5.65
CA VAL A 124 -15.71 -18.86 5.37
C VAL A 124 -15.73 -19.70 6.66
N ARG A 125 -15.17 -19.18 7.77
CA ARG A 125 -15.20 -19.89 9.07
C ARG A 125 -16.61 -20.07 9.64
N HIS A 126 -17.56 -19.20 9.28
CA HIS A 126 -18.97 -19.32 9.66
C HIS A 126 -19.80 -20.08 8.60
N GLY A 127 -19.17 -20.79 7.67
CA GLY A 127 -19.83 -21.68 6.71
C GLY A 127 -20.34 -21.02 5.43
N THR A 128 -20.02 -19.74 5.18
CA THR A 128 -20.37 -19.11 3.90
C THR A 128 -19.27 -19.36 2.88
N HIS A 129 -19.56 -20.16 1.86
CA HIS A 129 -18.62 -20.51 0.77
C HIS A 129 -18.89 -19.76 -0.54
N ASP A 130 -19.92 -18.90 -0.57
CA ASP A 130 -20.21 -18.00 -1.68
C ASP A 130 -19.39 -16.70 -1.53
N PHE A 131 -18.29 -16.60 -2.27
CA PHE A 131 -17.41 -15.42 -2.27
C PHE A 131 -18.05 -14.19 -2.87
N ALA A 132 -18.98 -14.35 -3.82
CA ALA A 132 -19.71 -13.23 -4.40
C ALA A 132 -20.59 -12.58 -3.32
N LEU A 133 -21.33 -13.41 -2.56
CA LEU A 133 -22.13 -12.96 -1.43
C LEU A 133 -21.28 -12.32 -0.33
N LEU A 134 -20.13 -12.91 0.01
CA LEU A 134 -19.23 -12.32 1.01
C LEU A 134 -18.69 -10.96 0.56
N ASN A 135 -18.28 -10.84 -0.71
CA ASN A 135 -17.78 -9.59 -1.27
C ASN A 135 -18.89 -8.54 -1.41
N GLU A 136 -20.13 -8.94 -1.73
CA GLU A 136 -21.29 -8.06 -1.72
C GLU A 136 -21.53 -7.51 -0.32
N ARG A 137 -21.56 -8.37 0.71
CA ARG A 137 -21.80 -7.96 2.11
C ARG A 137 -20.67 -7.15 2.75
N PHE A 138 -19.48 -7.10 2.15
CA PHE A 138 -18.39 -6.27 2.66
C PHE A 138 -18.81 -4.81 2.75
N MET A 139 -18.50 -4.14 3.87
CA MET A 139 -18.99 -2.78 4.18
C MET A 139 -20.52 -2.68 4.16
N PHE A 140 -21.19 -3.65 4.78
CA PHE A 140 -22.65 -3.69 4.95
C PHE A 140 -23.43 -3.73 3.62
N GLY A 141 -22.83 -4.17 2.52
CA GLY A 141 -23.50 -4.12 1.21
C GLY A 141 -23.47 -2.77 0.51
N ASN A 142 -22.88 -1.74 1.13
CA ASN A 142 -22.97 -0.39 0.60
C ASN A 142 -21.91 -0.14 -0.50
N HIS A 143 -22.37 -0.15 -1.75
CA HIS A 143 -21.52 0.10 -2.91
C HIS A 143 -20.81 1.46 -2.87
N PHE A 144 -21.52 2.52 -2.46
CA PHE A 144 -20.96 3.87 -2.41
C PHE A 144 -19.88 4.01 -1.35
N LEU A 145 -20.10 3.42 -0.16
CA LEU A 145 -19.09 3.40 0.90
C LEU A 145 -17.83 2.68 0.44
N ARG A 146 -17.99 1.52 -0.20
CA ARG A 146 -16.89 0.71 -0.73
C ARG A 146 -16.12 1.45 -1.82
N ALA A 147 -16.83 1.99 -2.81
CA ALA A 147 -16.22 2.74 -3.91
C ALA A 147 -15.52 4.01 -3.39
N GLY A 148 -16.15 4.75 -2.48
CA GLY A 148 -15.59 5.94 -1.86
C GLY A 148 -14.32 5.64 -1.07
N ALA A 149 -14.33 4.60 -0.24
CA ALA A 149 -13.17 4.21 0.56
C ALA A 149 -11.98 3.78 -0.32
N TYR A 150 -12.21 2.90 -1.30
CA TYR A 150 -11.15 2.47 -2.22
C TYR A 150 -10.66 3.61 -3.12
N GLY A 151 -11.58 4.41 -3.64
CA GLY A 151 -11.27 5.56 -4.49
C GLY A 151 -10.45 6.61 -3.74
N LEU A 152 -10.78 6.88 -2.47
CA LEU A 152 -10.01 7.79 -1.63
C LEU A 152 -8.60 7.24 -1.37
N ALA A 153 -8.48 5.97 -0.95
CA ALA A 153 -7.19 5.37 -0.62
C ALA A 153 -6.22 5.38 -1.83
N HIS A 154 -6.70 4.94 -2.99
CA HIS A 154 -5.92 4.92 -4.23
C HIS A 154 -5.70 6.32 -4.80
N GLY A 155 -6.71 7.20 -4.71
CA GLY A 155 -6.61 8.58 -5.14
C GLY A 155 -5.53 9.35 -4.39
N LEU A 156 -5.47 9.20 -3.07
CA LEU A 156 -4.42 9.80 -2.24
C LEU A 156 -3.02 9.32 -2.65
N MET A 157 -2.83 8.01 -2.81
CA MET A 157 -1.54 7.46 -3.28
C MET A 157 -1.18 7.97 -4.68
N GLY A 158 -2.13 7.90 -5.62
CA GLY A 158 -1.94 8.30 -7.01
C GLY A 158 -1.58 9.78 -7.14
N LEU A 159 -2.27 10.65 -6.39
CA LEU A 159 -1.94 12.08 -6.34
C LEU A 159 -0.57 12.32 -5.72
N GLY A 160 -0.23 11.66 -4.61
CA GLY A 160 1.09 11.78 -3.97
C GLY A 160 2.24 11.37 -4.89
N LEU A 161 2.06 10.23 -5.60
CA LEU A 161 2.96 9.73 -6.64
C LEU A 161 3.08 10.72 -7.81
N GLY A 162 1.96 11.18 -8.34
CA GLY A 162 1.92 12.08 -9.49
C GLY A 162 2.60 13.42 -9.20
N VAL A 163 2.37 14.00 -8.02
CA VAL A 163 3.03 15.24 -7.58
C VAL A 163 4.55 15.10 -7.57
N LEU A 164 5.08 14.00 -7.02
CA LEU A 164 6.53 13.76 -7.01
C LEU A 164 7.06 13.46 -8.42
N GLY A 165 6.39 12.61 -9.18
CA GLY A 165 6.79 12.20 -10.52
C GLY A 165 6.90 13.38 -11.48
N VAL A 166 5.88 14.25 -11.51
CA VAL A 166 5.90 15.48 -12.33
C VAL A 166 7.01 16.43 -11.88
N ALA A 167 7.24 16.58 -10.58
CA ALA A 167 8.30 17.45 -10.09
C ALA A 167 9.70 16.93 -10.46
N LEU A 168 9.93 15.62 -10.32
CA LEU A 168 11.20 14.99 -10.72
C LEU A 168 11.43 15.11 -12.23
N TRP A 169 10.41 14.84 -13.05
CA TRP A 169 10.48 14.98 -14.49
C TRP A 169 10.89 16.40 -14.91
N ARG A 170 10.21 17.42 -14.38
CA ARG A 170 10.51 18.83 -14.68
C ARG A 170 11.92 19.21 -14.25
N ASN A 171 12.33 18.78 -13.07
CA ASN A 171 13.61 19.15 -12.50
C ASN A 171 14.81 18.44 -13.15
N LEU A 172 14.62 17.26 -13.74
CA LEU A 172 15.66 16.56 -14.51
C LEU A 172 15.98 17.28 -15.82
N GLY A 173 15.00 17.99 -16.41
CA GLY A 173 15.21 18.81 -17.61
C GLY A 173 15.94 20.13 -17.36
N GLU A 174 15.93 20.62 -16.11
CA GLU A 174 16.59 21.86 -15.68
C GLU A 174 17.85 21.52 -14.88
N ARG A 175 19.00 21.36 -15.56
CA ARG A 175 20.29 21.13 -14.87
C ARG A 175 20.72 22.38 -14.10
N GLN A 176 21.32 22.18 -12.91
CA GLN A 176 22.01 23.27 -12.21
C GLN A 176 23.19 23.72 -13.08
N ALA A 177 23.16 24.99 -13.50
CA ALA A 177 24.26 25.65 -14.21
C ALA A 177 25.45 25.91 -13.28
#